data_AF-A0A1I2DWF0-F1
#
_entry.id   AF-A0A1I2DWF0-F1
#
_cell.length_a   1.000
_cell.length_b   1.000
_cell.length_c   1.000
_cell.angle_alpha   90.00
_cell.angle_beta   90.00
_cell.angle_gamma   90.00
#
_symmetry.space_group_name_H-M   'P 1'
#
loop_
_entity.id
_entity.type
_entity.pdbx_description
1 polymer ?
#
loop_
_entity_poly.entity_id
_entity_poly.type
_entity_poly.pdbx_seq_one_letter_code
_entity_poly.pdbx_strand_id
1 'polypeptide(L)'
;MGLEPCPLCWLQRFGFMGAGLVSFLAFLHGPTGFGVRIYGFLLVLTAGAGLGVAGRQLWLQSLPADQVPACGPSVDYMLDVLPWFEVLSTALQGTGDCAEVVWRFLGLSIPGWTAVFFSLLVITGLVLMFRRQKPREWIRG
;
A
#
# COMPACT_ATOMS: atom_id res chain seq x y z
N MET A 1 -22.80 -0.28 2.63
CA MET A 1 -22.08 -0.77 3.83
C MET A 1 -21.43 0.45 4.47
N GLY A 2 -21.94 0.92 5.61
CA GLY A 2 -21.46 2.13 6.31
C GLY A 2 -20.35 1.79 7.31
N LEU A 3 -19.30 1.10 6.86
CA LEU A 3 -18.13 0.83 7.69
C LEU A 3 -17.19 2.02 7.59
N GLU A 4 -16.85 2.64 8.72
CA GLU A 4 -15.84 3.69 8.73
C GLU A 4 -14.46 3.09 8.38
N PRO A 5 -13.76 3.62 7.37
CA PRO A 5 -12.46 3.09 6.99
C PRO A 5 -11.43 3.43 8.06
N CYS A 6 -10.74 2.42 8.61
CA CYS A 6 -9.63 2.69 9.55
C CYS A 6 -8.51 3.50 8.86
N PRO A 7 -7.75 4.32 9.63
CA PRO A 7 -6.67 5.15 9.09
C PRO A 7 -5.63 4.37 8.24
N LEU A 8 -5.24 3.16 8.65
CA LEU A 8 -4.30 2.31 7.89
C LEU A 8 -4.87 1.87 6.54
N CYS A 9 -6.18 1.57 6.47
CA CYS A 9 -6.85 1.25 5.20
C CYS A 9 -6.84 2.46 4.25
N TRP A 10 -6.96 3.67 4.77
CA TRP A 10 -6.85 4.89 3.98
C TRP A 10 -5.44 5.07 3.40
N LEU A 11 -4.40 4.80 4.20
CA LEU A 11 -3.01 4.82 3.73
C LEU A 11 -2.72 3.75 2.66
N GLN A 12 -3.30 2.56 2.79
CA GLN A 12 -3.19 1.51 1.75
C GLN A 12 -3.78 1.97 0.42
N ARG A 13 -4.88 2.75 0.43
CA ARG A 13 -5.46 3.30 -0.81
C ARG A 13 -4.48 4.24 -1.51
N PHE A 14 -3.76 5.09 -0.78
CA PHE A 14 -2.70 5.90 -1.38
C PHE A 14 -1.53 5.08 -1.89
N GLY A 15 -1.18 3.98 -1.22
CA GLY A 15 -0.21 3.02 -1.74
C GLY A 15 -0.61 2.51 -3.13
N PHE A 16 -1.87 2.09 -3.31
CA PHE A 16 -2.37 1.63 -4.61
C PHE A 16 -2.45 2.76 -5.64
N MET A 17 -2.90 3.95 -5.26
CA MET A 17 -2.94 5.10 -6.16
C MET A 17 -1.53 5.49 -6.63
N GLY A 18 -0.54 5.48 -5.74
CA GLY A 18 0.86 5.74 -6.06
C GLY A 18 1.44 4.68 -7.00
N ALA A 19 1.26 3.40 -6.69
CA ALA A 19 1.71 2.30 -7.54
C ALA A 19 1.03 2.32 -8.92
N GLY A 20 -0.27 2.63 -8.95
CA GLY A 20 -1.06 2.80 -10.18
C GLY A 20 -0.56 3.97 -11.02
N LEU A 21 -0.28 5.11 -10.41
CA LEU A 21 0.26 6.28 -11.10
C LEU A 21 1.64 6.00 -11.70
N VAL A 22 2.54 5.38 -10.92
CA VAL A 22 3.87 4.97 -11.42
C VAL A 22 3.74 4.02 -12.60
N SER A 23 2.86 3.03 -12.51
CA SER A 23 2.62 2.05 -13.59
C SER A 23 2.02 2.70 -14.84
N PHE A 24 1.09 3.63 -14.65
CA PHE A 24 0.47 4.38 -15.74
C PHE A 24 1.48 5.29 -16.46
N LEU A 25 2.32 6.00 -15.71
CA LEU A 25 3.40 6.82 -16.28
C LEU A 25 4.45 5.95 -16.99
N ALA A 26 4.79 4.78 -16.45
CA ALA A 26 5.69 3.83 -17.11
C ALA A 26 5.09 3.36 -18.45
N PHE A 27 3.79 3.11 -18.49
CA PHE A 27 3.08 2.74 -19.72
C PHE A 27 3.10 3.85 -20.76
N LEU A 28 2.81 5.10 -20.38
CA LEU A 28 2.81 6.25 -21.28
C LEU A 28 4.20 6.61 -21.81
N HIS A 29 5.23 6.61 -20.95
CA HIS A 29 6.59 6.97 -21.36
C HIS A 29 7.30 5.87 -22.17
N GLY A 30 6.86 4.61 -22.06
CA GLY A 30 7.48 3.48 -22.75
C GLY A 30 9.00 3.39 -22.57
N PRO A 31 9.53 3.53 -21.35
CA PRO A 31 10.98 3.64 -21.12
C PRO A 31 11.72 2.39 -21.57
N THR A 32 12.94 2.57 -22.07
CA THR A 32 13.87 1.47 -22.40
C THR A 32 15.15 1.59 -21.59
N GLY A 33 15.83 0.45 -21.37
CA GLY A 33 17.11 0.42 -20.65
C GLY A 33 17.00 0.94 -19.21
N PHE A 34 17.74 2.00 -18.87
CA PHE A 34 17.82 2.54 -17.51
C PHE A 34 16.49 3.09 -16.99
N GLY A 35 15.64 3.64 -17.88
CA GLY A 35 14.34 4.17 -17.48
C GLY A 35 13.45 3.12 -16.81
N VAL A 36 13.49 1.85 -17.28
CA VAL A 36 12.71 0.75 -16.67
C VAL A 36 13.14 0.49 -15.23
N ARG A 37 14.41 0.68 -14.90
CA ARG A 37 14.91 0.52 -13.53
C ARG A 37 14.39 1.62 -12.60
N ILE A 38 14.27 2.85 -13.10
CA ILE A 38 13.71 3.98 -12.33
C ILE A 38 12.25 3.69 -12.00
N TYR A 39 11.44 3.31 -12.99
CA TYR A 39 10.04 2.95 -12.75
C TYR A 39 9.89 1.71 -11.86
N GLY A 40 10.75 0.70 -12.04
CA GLY A 40 10.81 -0.45 -11.14
C GLY A 40 11.09 -0.05 -9.69
N PHE A 41 12.05 0.85 -9.46
CA PHE A 41 12.36 1.38 -8.14
C PHE A 41 11.20 2.17 -7.52
N LEU A 42 10.58 3.07 -8.29
CA LEU A 42 9.41 3.83 -7.83
C LEU A 42 8.22 2.91 -7.50
N LEU A 43 8.04 1.84 -8.28
CA LEU A 43 7.00 0.84 -8.02
C LEU A 43 7.29 0.06 -6.74
N VAL A 44 8.55 -0.35 -6.51
CA VAL A 44 8.95 -0.99 -5.25
C VAL A 44 8.75 -0.05 -4.07
N LEU A 45 9.07 1.23 -4.19
CA LEU A 45 8.93 2.20 -3.11
C LEU A 45 7.46 2.42 -2.74
N THR A 46 6.60 2.65 -3.73
CA THR A 46 5.15 2.86 -3.51
C THR A 46 4.45 1.59 -3.01
N ALA A 47 4.68 0.45 -3.66
CA ALA A 47 4.08 -0.82 -3.26
C ALA A 47 4.66 -1.35 -1.94
N GLY A 48 5.95 -1.12 -1.68
CA GLY A 48 6.62 -1.50 -0.44
C GLY A 48 6.10 -0.72 0.76
N ALA A 49 5.85 0.58 0.60
CA ALA A 49 5.17 1.37 1.63
C ALA A 49 3.76 0.82 1.92
N GLY A 50 2.97 0.53 0.88
CA GLY A 50 1.66 -0.10 1.02
C GLY A 50 1.71 -1.47 1.70
N LEU A 51 2.70 -2.30 1.37
CA LEU A 51 2.94 -3.59 2.01
C LEU A 51 3.27 -3.45 3.50
N GLY A 52 4.10 -2.46 3.87
CA GLY A 52 4.43 -2.18 5.27
C GLY A 52 3.20 -1.78 6.08
N VAL A 53 2.35 -0.91 5.53
CA VAL A 53 1.08 -0.49 6.16
C VAL A 53 0.12 -1.68 6.29
N ALA A 54 -0.02 -2.52 5.26
CA ALA A 54 -0.84 -3.73 5.31
C ALA A 54 -0.31 -4.75 6.35
N GLY A 55 1.01 -4.93 6.42
CA GLY A 55 1.66 -5.77 7.42
C GLY A 55 1.43 -5.27 8.84
N ARG A 56 1.51 -3.94 9.07
CA ARG A 56 1.16 -3.33 10.35
C ARG A 56 -0.29 -3.61 10.74
N GLN A 57 -1.22 -3.51 9.79
CA GLN A 57 -2.62 -3.81 10.05
C GLN A 57 -2.84 -5.29 10.36
N LEU A 58 -2.20 -6.21 9.63
CA LEU A 58 -2.26 -7.65 9.92
C LEU A 58 -1.69 -7.98 11.30
N TRP A 59 -0.61 -7.30 11.69
CA TRP A 59 -0.06 -7.43 13.04
C TRP A 59 -1.08 -6.98 14.09
N LEU A 60 -1.72 -5.82 13.92
CA LEU A 60 -2.78 -5.35 14.83
C LEU A 60 -3.96 -6.34 14.90
N GLN A 61 -4.35 -6.95 13.78
CA GLN A 61 -5.41 -7.97 13.74
C GLN A 61 -5.02 -9.29 14.42
N SER A 62 -3.73 -9.53 14.66
CA SER A 62 -3.24 -10.71 15.39
C SER A 62 -3.10 -10.49 16.90
N LEU A 63 -3.21 -9.24 17.38
CA LEU A 63 -3.11 -8.95 18.80
C LEU A 63 -4.35 -9.46 19.55
N PRO A 64 -4.18 -10.01 20.76
CA PRO A 64 -5.30 -10.38 21.61
C PRO A 64 -6.01 -9.11 22.13
N ALA A 65 -7.29 -9.23 22.48
CA ALA A 65 -8.17 -8.09 22.76
C ALA A 65 -7.70 -7.19 23.93
N ASP A 66 -6.90 -7.73 24.85
CA ASP A 66 -6.28 -7.02 25.97
C ASP A 66 -5.10 -6.12 25.56
N GLN A 67 -4.53 -6.33 24.36
CA GLN A 67 -3.37 -5.60 23.85
C GLN A 67 -3.72 -4.67 22.68
N VAL A 68 -4.99 -4.64 22.25
CA VAL A 68 -5.45 -3.75 21.18
C VAL A 68 -5.39 -2.30 21.70
N PRO A 69 -4.78 -1.36 20.94
CA PRO A 69 -4.77 0.05 21.30
C PRO A 69 -6.18 0.59 21.54
N ALA A 70 -6.31 1.59 22.42
CA ALA A 70 -7.59 2.25 22.62
C ALA A 70 -8.19 2.73 21.28
N CYS A 71 -9.51 2.63 21.13
CA CYS A 71 -10.23 3.18 19.98
C CYS A 71 -9.89 4.67 19.85
N GLY A 72 -9.52 5.08 18.63
CA GLY A 72 -9.17 6.47 18.33
C GLY A 72 -10.38 7.25 17.83
N PRO A 73 -10.28 8.59 17.75
CA PRO A 73 -11.26 9.37 16.99
C PRO A 73 -11.29 8.93 15.52
N SER A 74 -12.42 9.14 14.84
CA SER A 74 -12.56 8.81 13.42
C SER A 74 -11.56 9.59 12.56
N VAL A 75 -11.16 9.01 11.43
CA VAL A 75 -10.19 9.63 10.51
C VAL A 75 -10.65 11.02 10.06
N ASP A 76 -11.95 11.16 9.75
CA ASP A 76 -12.51 12.42 9.27
C ASP A 76 -12.38 13.52 10.32
N TYR A 77 -12.65 13.21 11.59
CA TYR A 77 -12.44 14.17 12.69
C TYR A 77 -10.97 14.52 12.85
N MET A 78 -10.07 13.52 12.78
CA MET A 78 -8.63 13.76 12.87
C MET A 78 -8.14 14.70 11.76
N LEU A 79 -8.65 14.55 10.54
CA LEU A 79 -8.31 15.42 9.42
C LEU A 79 -8.82 16.85 9.57
N ASP A 80 -9.94 17.04 10.25
CA ASP A 80 -10.52 18.37 10.51
C ASP A 80 -9.79 19.13 11.61
N VAL A 81 -9.31 18.44 12.66
CA VAL A 81 -8.73 19.08 13.85
C VAL A 81 -7.21 18.99 13.96
N LEU A 82 -6.58 17.99 13.35
CA LEU A 82 -5.13 17.75 13.46
C LEU A 82 -4.42 18.06 12.14
N PRO A 83 -3.17 18.55 12.18
CA PRO A 83 -2.37 18.72 10.98
C PRO A 83 -2.08 17.36 10.31
N TRP A 84 -2.01 17.34 8.97
CA TRP A 84 -1.83 16.12 8.17
C TRP A 84 -0.70 15.19 8.63
N PHE A 85 0.41 15.75 9.12
CA PHE A 85 1.53 14.95 9.61
C PHE A 85 1.21 14.19 10.91
N GLU A 86 0.43 14.79 11.81
CA GLU A 86 -0.02 14.14 13.04
C GLU A 86 -1.05 13.06 12.75
N VAL A 87 -1.92 13.29 11.76
CA VAL A 87 -2.86 12.25 11.29
C VAL A 87 -2.10 11.06 10.72
N LEU A 88 -1.08 11.29 9.91
CA LEU A 88 -0.24 10.22 9.37
C LEU A 88 0.49 9.45 10.49
N SER A 89 1.09 10.15 11.45
CA SER A 89 1.77 9.54 12.59
C SER A 89 0.82 8.67 13.41
N THR A 90 -0.35 9.20 13.76
CA THR A 90 -1.37 8.49 14.55
C THR A 90 -1.96 7.32 13.76
N ALA A 91 -2.16 7.48 12.45
CA ALA A 91 -2.62 6.41 11.57
C ALA A 91 -1.63 5.24 11.52
N LEU A 92 -0.32 5.52 11.48
CA LEU A 92 0.74 4.50 11.47
C LEU A 92 0.90 3.81 12.84
N GLN A 93 0.68 4.53 13.94
CA GLN A 93 0.63 3.93 15.28
C GLN A 93 -0.50 2.90 15.37
N GLY A 94 -1.64 3.21 14.76
CA GLY A 94 -2.81 2.35 14.64
C GLY A 94 -3.78 2.52 15.81
N THR A 95 -5.07 2.52 15.50
CA THR A 95 -6.17 2.58 16.48
C THR A 95 -6.83 1.22 16.64
N GLY A 96 -7.62 1.03 17.70
CA GLY A 96 -8.37 -0.21 17.92
C GLY A 96 -9.23 -0.64 16.73
N ASP A 97 -9.76 0.32 15.97
CA ASP A 97 -10.61 0.09 14.79
C ASP A 97 -9.86 -0.62 13.65
N CYS A 98 -8.52 -0.55 13.64
CA CYS A 98 -7.70 -1.24 12.66
C CYS A 98 -7.46 -2.74 12.99
N ALA A 99 -7.70 -3.15 14.24
CA ALA A 99 -7.59 -4.54 14.69
C ALA A 99 -8.87 -5.35 14.41
N GLU A 100 -9.99 -4.68 14.14
CA GLU A 100 -11.24 -5.36 13.80
C GLU A 100 -11.17 -6.05 12.42
N VAL A 101 -11.66 -7.29 12.38
CA VAL A 101 -11.76 -8.05 11.13
C VAL A 101 -13.20 -8.01 10.63
N VAL A 102 -13.53 -6.91 9.94
CA VAL A 102 -14.87 -6.68 9.36
C VAL A 102 -15.22 -7.63 8.22
N TRP A 103 -14.23 -8.19 7.51
CA TRP A 103 -14.48 -9.08 6.39
C TRP A 103 -13.34 -10.08 6.21
N ARG A 104 -13.72 -11.31 5.82
CA ARG A 104 -12.79 -12.39 5.46
C ARG A 104 -13.26 -13.06 4.18
N PHE A 105 -12.31 -13.37 3.32
CA PHE A 105 -12.55 -14.15 2.11
C PHE A 105 -11.40 -15.11 1.86
N LEU A 106 -11.75 -16.37 1.64
CA LEU A 106 -10.79 -17.49 1.54
C LEU A 106 -9.80 -17.54 2.73
N GLY A 107 -10.28 -17.18 3.93
CA GLY A 107 -9.48 -17.17 5.16
C GLY A 107 -8.60 -15.94 5.36
N LEU A 108 -8.49 -15.04 4.39
CA LEU A 108 -7.74 -13.78 4.50
C LEU A 108 -8.67 -12.60 4.74
N SER A 109 -8.25 -11.68 5.61
CA SER A 109 -8.90 -10.39 5.79
C SER A 109 -8.61 -9.45 4.62
N ILE A 110 -9.31 -8.31 4.55
CA ILE A 110 -9.05 -7.25 3.57
C ILE A 110 -7.55 -6.86 3.55
N PRO A 111 -6.90 -6.52 4.67
CA PRO A 111 -5.47 -6.20 4.66
C PRO A 111 -4.58 -7.39 4.27
N GLY A 112 -5.05 -8.63 4.48
CA GLY A 112 -4.39 -9.84 3.98
C GLY A 112 -4.30 -9.86 2.46
N TRP A 113 -5.43 -9.59 1.79
CA TRP A 113 -5.47 -9.49 0.34
C TRP A 113 -4.66 -8.31 -0.21
N THR A 114 -4.74 -7.14 0.42
CA THR A 114 -3.94 -5.99 -0.01
C THR A 114 -2.45 -6.26 0.13
N ALA A 115 -2.01 -6.93 1.19
CA ALA A 115 -0.62 -7.37 1.35
C ALA A 115 -0.16 -8.32 0.23
N VAL A 116 -1.02 -9.26 -0.21
CA VAL A 116 -0.72 -10.14 -1.35
C VAL A 116 -0.52 -9.32 -2.63
N PHE A 117 -1.44 -8.40 -2.94
CA PHE A 117 -1.32 -7.58 -4.14
C PHE A 117 -0.10 -6.66 -4.11
N PHE A 118 0.18 -6.00 -2.98
CA PHE A 118 1.39 -5.20 -2.85
C PHE A 118 2.66 -6.03 -2.97
N SER A 119 2.68 -7.26 -2.44
CA SER A 119 3.81 -8.18 -2.61
C SER A 119 4.07 -8.50 -4.08
N LEU A 120 3.02 -8.78 -4.85
CA LEU A 120 3.13 -9.02 -6.31
C LEU A 120 3.70 -7.80 -7.04
N LEU A 121 3.27 -6.59 -6.68
CA LEU A 121 3.78 -5.34 -7.26
C LEU A 121 5.24 -5.09 -6.89
N VAL A 122 5.64 -5.34 -5.63
CA VAL A 122 7.04 -5.24 -5.19
C VAL A 122 7.91 -6.24 -5.98
N ILE A 123 7.48 -7.50 -6.09
CA ILE A 123 8.20 -8.52 -6.88
C ILE A 123 8.34 -8.05 -8.33
N THR A 124 7.26 -7.54 -8.92
CA THR A 124 7.27 -7.02 -10.30
C THR A 124 8.28 -5.88 -10.45
N GLY A 125 8.28 -4.90 -9.53
CA GLY A 125 9.22 -3.79 -9.54
C GLY A 125 10.68 -4.24 -9.39
N LEU A 126 10.96 -5.18 -8.47
CA LEU A 126 12.30 -5.78 -8.31
C LEU A 126 12.74 -6.52 -9.58
N VAL A 127 11.83 -7.27 -10.19
CA VAL A 127 12.08 -7.95 -11.46
C VAL A 127 12.40 -6.94 -12.57
N LEU A 128 11.69 -5.81 -12.66
CA LEU A 128 12.00 -4.75 -13.63
C LEU A 128 13.38 -4.11 -13.40
N MET A 129 13.78 -3.95 -12.13
CA MET A 129 15.10 -3.40 -11.77
C MET A 129 16.24 -4.36 -12.14
N PHE A 130 16.11 -5.64 -11.81
CA PHE A 130 17.19 -6.62 -11.94
C PHE A 130 17.21 -7.37 -13.28
N ARG A 131 16.11 -7.39 -14.04
CA ARG A 131 16.14 -7.98 -15.40
C ARG A 131 17.08 -7.21 -16.30
N ARG A 132 17.87 -7.95 -17.07
CA ARG A 132 18.62 -7.38 -18.20
C ARG A 132 17.63 -6.93 -19.26
N GLN A 133 17.48 -5.62 -19.37
CA GLN A 133 16.64 -4.98 -20.38
C GLN A 133 17.30 -5.22 -21.75
N LYS A 134 16.73 -6.09 -22.57
CA LYS A 134 17.09 -6.17 -23.99
C LYS A 134 16.47 -4.95 -24.68
N PRO A 135 17.19 -4.24 -25.57
CA PRO A 135 16.58 -3.23 -26.41
C PRO A 135 15.37 -3.83 -27.12
N ARG A 136 14.20 -3.19 -27.03
CA ARG A 136 13.01 -3.63 -27.77
C ARG A 136 13.21 -3.33 -29.25
N GLU A 137 13.59 -4.34 -30.03
CA GLU A 137 13.77 -4.20 -31.49
C GLU A 137 12.46 -3.91 -32.25
N TRP A 138 11.29 -4.18 -31.67
CA TRP A 138 9.99 -4.03 -32.32
C TRP A 138 9.50 -2.57 -32.49
N ILE A 139 10.16 -1.55 -31.90
CA ILE A 139 9.75 -0.13 -32.09
C ILE A 139 10.51 0.52 -33.28
N ARG A 140 11.39 -0.22 -33.97
CA ARG A 140 12.15 0.26 -35.14
C ARG A 140 11.57 -0.16 -36.50
N GLY A 141 10.28 -0.46 -36.57
CA GLY A 141 9.56 -0.73 -37.83
C GLY A 141 8.89 0.53 -38.35
#